data_AF-A0A1F3MWR9-F1
#
_entry.id   AF-A0A1F3MWR9-F1
#
_cell.length_a   1.000
_cell.length_b   1.000
_cell.length_c   1.000
_cell.angle_alpha   90.00
_cell.angle_beta   90.00
_cell.angle_gamma   90.00
#
_symmetry.space_group_name_H-M   'P 1'
#
loop_
_entity.id
_entity.type
_entity.pdbx_description
1 polymer ?
#
loop_
_entity_poly.entity_id
_entity_poly.type
_entity_poly.pdbx_seq_one_letter_code
_entity_poly.pdbx_strand_id
1 'polypeptide(L)'
;MDAKLTLRLDKNSIDRAKNYASMHNTSLSRMVENFFRTLEPDPADEMELSPLVRKLSGVIQLPEDFDYRQDRENHLAKKHSL
;
A
#
# COMPACT_ATOMS: atom_id res chain seq x y z
N MET A 1 18.69 -18.78 -4.98
CA MET A 1 20.11 -18.58 -5.33
C MET A 1 20.45 -17.15 -4.99
N ASP A 2 21.56 -16.91 -4.30
CA ASP A 2 21.94 -15.57 -3.87
C ASP A 2 22.86 -14.94 -4.92
N ALA A 3 22.55 -13.72 -5.35
CA ALA A 3 23.34 -12.96 -6.30
C ALA A 3 23.75 -11.62 -5.71
N LYS A 4 24.97 -11.16 -6.02
CA LYS A 4 25.47 -9.85 -5.58
C LYS A 4 25.19 -8.80 -6.64
N LEU A 5 24.42 -7.77 -6.28
CA LEU A 5 24.18 -6.57 -7.07
C LEU A 5 24.99 -5.39 -6.51
N THR A 6 25.74 -4.69 -7.35
CA THR A 6 26.49 -3.47 -6.96
C THR A 6 25.93 -2.27 -7.71
N LEU A 7 25.43 -1.28 -6.98
CA LEU A 7 24.84 -0.05 -7.54
C LEU A 7 25.71 1.16 -7.19
N ARG A 8 25.81 2.11 -8.13
CA ARG A 8 26.44 3.42 -7.89
C ARG A 8 25.35 4.44 -7.60
N LEU A 9 25.44 5.09 -6.45
CA LEU A 9 24.47 6.05 -5.94
C LEU A 9 25.22 7.22 -5.28
N ASP A 10 24.55 8.35 -5.16
CA ASP A 10 25.07 9.48 -4.38
C ASP A 10 25.28 9.09 -2.91
N LYS A 11 26.37 9.57 -2.30
CA LYS A 11 26.74 9.23 -0.92
C LYS A 11 25.68 9.66 0.09
N ASN A 12 25.09 10.84 -0.08
CA ASN A 12 24.07 11.34 0.85
C ASN A 12 22.80 10.47 0.80
N SER A 13 22.46 9.97 -0.39
CA SER A 13 21.36 9.02 -0.54
C SER A 13 21.62 7.69 0.14
N ILE A 14 22.85 7.16 0.06
CA ILE A 14 23.26 5.93 0.77
C ILE A 14 23.14 6.14 2.29
N ASP A 15 23.62 7.26 2.80
CA ASP A 15 23.63 7.54 4.25
C ASP A 15 22.21 7.71 4.80
N ARG A 16 21.34 8.45 4.10
CA ARG A 16 19.92 8.55 4.45
C ARG A 16 19.23 7.20 4.48
N ALA A 17 19.48 6.37 3.47
CA ALA A 17 18.85 5.06 3.38
C ALA A 17 19.34 4.11 4.50
N LYS A 18 20.63 4.17 4.87
CA LYS A 18 21.16 3.41 6.02
C LYS A 18 20.55 3.85 7.34
N ASN A 19 20.41 5.16 7.56
CA ASN A 19 19.77 5.68 8.77
C ASN A 19 18.32 5.20 8.87
N TYR A 20 17.56 5.27 7.78
CA TYR A 20 16.20 4.74 7.72
C TYR A 20 16.18 3.23 8.04
N ALA A 21 17.03 2.43 7.38
CA ALA A 21 17.09 0.99 7.63
C ALA A 21 17.36 0.67 9.12
N SER A 22 18.28 1.41 9.75
CA SER A 22 18.58 1.25 11.17
C SER A 22 17.40 1.62 12.07
N MET A 23 16.70 2.72 11.78
CA MET A 23 15.51 3.15 12.55
C MET A 23 14.38 2.12 12.48
N HIS A 24 14.27 1.42 11.36
CA HIS A 24 13.25 0.39 11.12
C HIS A 24 13.73 -1.04 11.41
N ASN A 25 14.86 -1.19 12.10
CA ASN A 25 15.45 -2.47 12.50
C ASN A 25 15.58 -3.46 11.30
N THR A 26 16.01 -2.92 10.16
CA THR A 26 16.16 -3.64 8.89
C THR A 26 17.49 -3.35 8.22
N SER A 27 17.78 -4.02 7.11
CA SER A 27 18.98 -3.80 6.31
C SER A 27 18.64 -3.20 4.95
N LEU A 28 19.60 -2.46 4.38
CA LEU A 28 19.46 -1.89 3.04
C LEU A 28 19.17 -2.96 1.99
N SER A 29 19.90 -4.08 2.06
CA SER A 29 19.73 -5.22 1.16
C SER A 29 18.31 -5.78 1.25
N ARG A 30 17.77 -5.95 2.47
CA ARG A 30 16.40 -6.45 2.67
C ARG A 30 15.35 -5.48 2.15
N MET A 31 15.55 -4.17 2.33
CA MET A 31 14.65 -3.15 1.78
C MET A 31 14.61 -3.20 0.24
N VAL A 32 15.78 -3.28 -0.40
CA VAL A 32 15.88 -3.32 -1.87
C VAL A 32 15.37 -4.64 -2.43
N GLU A 33 15.66 -5.77 -1.77
CA GLU A 33 15.11 -7.08 -2.16
C GLU A 33 13.58 -7.08 -2.11
N ASN A 34 13.00 -6.55 -1.04
CA ASN A 34 11.54 -6.40 -0.93
C ASN A 34 10.97 -5.53 -2.05
N PHE A 35 11.64 -4.42 -2.39
CA PHE A 35 11.23 -3.59 -3.51
C PHE A 35 11.29 -4.37 -4.83
N PHE A 36 12.36 -5.10 -5.11
CA PHE A 36 12.44 -5.92 -6.33
C PHE A 36 11.36 -7.00 -6.41
N ARG A 37 10.99 -7.62 -5.29
CA ARG A 37 9.84 -8.54 -5.24
C ARG A 37 8.53 -7.88 -5.67
N THR A 38 8.35 -6.58 -5.41
CA THR A 38 7.16 -5.85 -5.88
C THR A 38 7.19 -5.49 -7.36
N LEU A 39 8.33 -5.64 -8.04
CA LEU A 39 8.44 -5.40 -9.48
C LEU A 39 8.11 -6.65 -10.31
N GLU A 40 8.01 -7.81 -9.68
CA GLU A 40 7.58 -9.03 -10.36
C GLU A 40 6.08 -8.86 -10.71
N PRO A 41 5.71 -8.88 -12.00
CA PRO A 41 4.31 -8.92 -12.37
C PRO A 41 3.75 -10.25 -11.85
N ASP A 42 2.86 -10.17 -10.87
CA ASP A 42 2.17 -11.34 -10.33
C ASP A 42 1.41 -12.00 -11.49
N PRO A 43 1.65 -13.28 -11.83
CA PRO A 43 0.94 -13.95 -12.92
C PRO A 43 -0.56 -14.16 -12.64
N ALA A 44 -1.06 -13.72 -11.49
CA ALA A 44 -2.48 -13.59 -11.20
C ALA A 44 -2.77 -12.19 -10.69
N ASP A 45 -3.24 -11.35 -11.59
CA ASP A 45 -3.86 -10.04 -11.34
C ASP A 45 -5.20 -10.17 -10.57
N GLU A 46 -5.28 -11.07 -9.59
CA GLU A 46 -6.22 -10.92 -8.50
C GLU A 46 -5.53 -10.00 -7.51
N MET A 47 -5.88 -8.71 -7.52
CA MET A 47 -5.51 -7.78 -6.45
C MET A 47 -5.75 -8.45 -5.09
N GLU A 48 -4.73 -9.05 -4.49
CA GLU A 48 -4.84 -9.56 -3.13
C GLU A 48 -5.07 -8.36 -2.23
N LEU A 49 -6.33 -8.17 -1.83
CA LEU A 49 -6.68 -7.14 -0.87
C LEU A 49 -5.82 -7.36 0.37
N SER A 50 -5.03 -6.35 0.74
CA SER A 50 -4.20 -6.43 1.94
C SER A 50 -5.01 -6.95 3.13
N PRO A 51 -4.41 -7.66 4.10
CA PRO A 51 -5.16 -8.26 5.21
C PRO A 51 -6.07 -7.27 5.96
N LEU A 52 -5.69 -5.98 6.00
CA LEU A 52 -6.52 -4.91 6.54
C LEU A 52 -7.71 -4.59 5.64
N VAL A 53 -7.49 -4.39 4.34
CA VAL A 53 -8.54 -4.09 3.37
C VAL A 53 -9.53 -5.25 3.27
N ARG A 54 -9.07 -6.50 3.33
CA ARG A 54 -9.93 -7.70 3.34
C ARG A 54 -10.80 -7.79 4.60
N LYS A 55 -10.29 -7.32 5.75
CA LYS A 55 -11.09 -7.23 7.00
C LYS A 55 -12.11 -6.10 6.98
N LEU A 56 -11.87 -5.03 6.22
CA LEU A 56 -12.78 -3.89 6.11
C LEU A 56 -13.80 -4.07 4.98
N SER A 57 -13.41 -4.74 3.89
CA SER A 57 -14.27 -5.03 2.75
C SER A 57 -15.28 -6.12 3.12
N GLY A 58 -16.56 -5.91 2.81
CA GLY A 58 -17.64 -6.86 3.12
C GLY A 58 -18.23 -6.75 4.53
N VAL A 59 -17.71 -5.88 5.39
CA VAL A 59 -18.32 -5.57 6.70
C VAL A 59 -19.65 -4.84 6.52
N ILE A 60 -19.77 -4.04 5.46
CA ILE A 60 -20.98 -3.30 5.13
C ILE A 60 -21.72 -4.08 4.05
N GLN A 61 -22.96 -4.47 4.35
CA GLN A 61 -23.90 -5.04 3.39
C GLN A 61 -24.79 -3.91 2.89
N LEU A 62 -24.77 -3.68 1.58
CA LEU A 62 -25.60 -2.67 0.94
C LEU A 62 -26.67 -3.37 0.09
N PRO A 63 -27.87 -2.79 -0.02
CA PRO A 63 -28.87 -3.21 -1.00
C PRO A 63 -28.29 -3.20 -2.43
N GLU A 64 -28.80 -4.07 -3.31
CA GLU A 64 -28.34 -4.14 -4.71
C GLU A 64 -28.57 -2.83 -5.48
N ASP A 65 -29.59 -2.07 -5.08
CA ASP A 65 -30.00 -0.79 -5.64
C ASP A 65 -29.45 0.43 -4.88
N PHE A 66 -28.46 0.23 -4.01
CA PHE A 66 -27.90 1.31 -3.20
C PHE A 66 -27.21 2.38 -4.06
N ASP A 67 -27.82 3.57 -4.12
CA ASP A 67 -27.22 4.74 -4.74
C ASP A 67 -26.36 5.53 -3.74
N TYR A 68 -25.06 5.23 -3.75
CA TYR A 68 -24.05 5.95 -2.97
C TYR A 68 -24.10 7.47 -3.16
N ARG A 69 -24.41 7.96 -4.36
CA ARG A 69 -24.38 9.40 -4.64
C ARG A 69 -25.53 10.09 -3.94
N GLN A 70 -26.73 9.53 -4.06
CA GLN A 70 -27.94 10.05 -3.41
C GLN A 70 -27.81 10.02 -1.88
N ASP A 71 -27.33 8.91 -1.32
CA ASP A 71 -27.14 8.79 0.13
C ASP A 71 -26.12 9.81 0.67
N ARG A 72 -25.02 10.02 -0.08
CA ARG A 72 -24.02 11.04 0.26
C ARG A 72 -24.59 12.45 0.22
N GLU A 73 -25.36 12.78 -0.81
CA GLU A 73 -26.02 14.09 -0.92
C GLU A 73 -27.01 14.33 0.23
N ASN A 74 -27.84 13.34 0.54
CA ASN A 74 -28.77 13.40 1.68
C ASN A 74 -28.04 13.59 3.01
N HIS A 75 -26.94 12.85 3.21
CA HIS A 75 -26.11 12.98 4.41
C HIS A 75 -25.52 14.39 4.54
N LEU A 76 -24.98 14.94 3.45
CA LEU A 76 -24.39 16.28 3.44
C LEU A 76 -25.46 17.37 3.66
N ALA A 77 -26.62 17.25 3.02
CA ALA A 77 -27.76 18.15 3.24
C ALA A 77 -28.18 18.15 4.71
N LYS A 78 -28.36 16.96 5.30
CA LYS A 78 -28.70 16.79 6.72
C LYS A 78 -27.62 17.33 7.66
N LYS A 79 -26.35 17.07 7.37
CA LYS A 79 -25.21 17.54 8.18
C LYS A 79 -25.09 19.07 8.15
N HIS A 80 -25.34 19.68 7.00
CA HIS A 80 -25.20 21.12 6.79
C HIS A 80 -26.52 21.88 6.91
N SER A 81 -27.63 21.20 7.24
CA SER A 81 -28.98 21.76 7.36
C SER A 81 -29.41 22.57 6.13
N LEU A 82 -29.14 22.05 4.94
CA LEU A 82 -29.69 22.53 3.66
C LEU A 82 -31.06 21.90 3.41
#